data_AF-A0A8H4BHC0-F1
#
_entry.id   AF-A0A8H4BHC0-F1
#
_cell.length_a   1.000
_cell.length_b   1.000
_cell.length_c   1.000
_cell.angle_alpha   90.00
_cell.angle_beta   90.00
_cell.angle_gamma   90.00
#
_symmetry.space_group_name_H-M   'P 1'
#
loop_
_entity.id
_entity.type
_entity.pdbx_description
1 polymer ?
#
loop_
_entity_poly.entity_id
_entity_poly.type
_entity_poly.pdbx_seq_one_letter_code
_entity_poly.pdbx_strand_id
1 'polypeptide(L)'
;MSDTSATTTPAPSAATDEGLTMDQLLENQKEEQKKLTSKIIALRKGVPKSDKRKKREVASRIADLEYDLKKKHEEEIRVLKAKEAGLDPNAPEPELDDGISLDRLNELSLEEEEQKKPEETTATTEQQPKKKVNKAKLRIEKRNAEMERIRLEAEKEAENQPDLGVLETEAIRKLVIPMNLRIKQVVADGHW
;
A
#
# COMPACT_ATOMS: atom_id res chain seq x y z
N MET A 1 -52.61 54.83 -3.57
CA MET A 1 -53.08 54.22 -2.31
C MET A 1 -53.26 52.74 -2.62
N SER A 2 -52.18 51.96 -2.57
CA SER A 2 -51.68 51.22 -1.40
C SER A 2 -52.57 50.02 -1.08
N ASP A 3 -52.32 48.91 -1.79
CA ASP A 3 -52.68 47.58 -1.31
C ASP A 3 -51.43 46.70 -1.31
N THR A 4 -50.97 46.46 -0.09
CA THR A 4 -49.86 45.60 0.30
C THR A 4 -50.35 44.16 0.39
N SER A 5 -50.04 43.33 -0.61
CA SER A 5 -50.13 41.88 -0.48
C SER A 5 -48.86 41.35 0.20
N ALA A 6 -48.88 41.37 1.52
CA ALA A 6 -48.06 40.50 2.34
C ALA A 6 -48.53 39.06 2.14
N THR A 7 -47.68 38.17 1.63
CA THR A 7 -47.91 36.72 1.69
C THR A 7 -46.57 36.03 1.85
N THR A 8 -46.31 35.68 3.11
CA THR A 8 -45.77 34.39 3.55
C THR A 8 -44.38 34.00 3.05
N THR A 9 -43.40 34.39 3.86
CA THR A 9 -42.25 33.58 4.28
C THR A 9 -42.47 32.06 4.17
N PRO A 10 -41.55 31.34 3.53
CA PRO A 10 -41.16 30.02 4.00
C PRO A 10 -39.67 30.05 4.35
N ALA A 11 -39.38 30.38 5.60
CA ALA A 11 -38.31 29.70 6.34
C ALA A 11 -39.08 28.81 7.34
N PRO A 12 -38.81 27.50 7.37
CA PRO A 12 -37.56 27.06 7.97
C PRO A 12 -36.99 25.83 7.25
N SER A 13 -36.00 26.04 6.38
CA SER A 13 -35.00 25.00 6.21
C SER A 13 -34.13 25.09 7.46
N ALA A 14 -34.54 24.35 8.51
CA ALA A 14 -33.65 23.96 9.57
C ALA A 14 -32.43 23.33 8.89
N ALA A 15 -31.41 24.15 8.67
CA ALA A 15 -30.07 23.68 8.42
C ALA A 15 -29.68 22.99 9.72
N THR A 16 -29.99 21.71 9.73
CA THR A 16 -29.51 20.71 10.64
C THR A 16 -28.06 21.02 10.97
N ASP A 17 -27.86 21.50 12.20
CA ASP A 17 -26.65 21.31 12.99
C ASP A 17 -26.52 19.80 13.30
N GLU A 18 -26.54 18.98 12.25
CA GLU A 18 -26.26 17.56 12.31
C GLU A 18 -24.80 17.48 11.90
N GLY A 19 -23.94 17.21 12.88
CA GLY A 19 -22.53 16.97 12.63
C GLY A 19 -22.40 15.99 11.46
N LEU A 20 -21.52 16.33 10.50
CA LEU A 20 -21.19 15.51 9.34
C LEU A 20 -21.17 14.04 9.74
N THR A 21 -22.16 13.26 9.29
CA THR A 21 -22.23 11.85 9.66
C THR A 21 -21.07 11.11 9.00
N MET A 22 -20.61 10.00 9.58
CA MET A 22 -19.49 9.23 9.03
C MET A 22 -19.68 8.91 7.53
N ASP A 23 -20.90 8.57 7.13
CA ASP A 23 -21.23 8.29 5.72
C ASP A 23 -21.09 9.52 4.81
N GLN A 24 -21.47 10.71 5.28
CA GLN A 24 -21.29 11.95 4.53
C GLN A 24 -19.82 12.33 4.39
N LEU A 25 -19.01 12.11 5.44
CA LEU A 25 -17.56 12.31 5.36
C LEU A 25 -16.95 11.39 4.30
N LEU A 26 -17.28 10.10 4.32
CA LEU A 26 -16.75 9.13 3.35
C LEU A 26 -17.14 9.47 1.91
N GLU A 27 -18.35 9.99 1.68
CA GLU A 27 -18.75 10.40 0.33
C GLU A 27 -17.98 11.64 -0.14
N ASN A 28 -17.77 12.63 0.74
CA ASN A 28 -16.92 13.78 0.45
C ASN A 28 -15.48 13.35 0.11
N GLN A 29 -14.92 12.40 0.88
CA GLN A 29 -13.58 11.86 0.62
C GLN A 29 -13.49 11.17 -0.75
N LYS A 30 -14.51 10.41 -1.16
CA LYS A 30 -14.57 9.83 -2.51
C LYS A 30 -14.62 10.91 -3.59
N GLU A 31 -15.38 11.98 -3.38
CA GLU A 31 -15.41 13.10 -4.33
C GLU A 31 -14.04 13.78 -4.46
N GLU A 32 -13.34 14.00 -3.35
CA GLU A 32 -12.00 14.56 -3.34
C GLU A 32 -11.01 13.64 -4.05
N GLN A 33 -11.11 12.33 -3.84
CA GLN A 33 -10.29 11.35 -4.54
C GLN A 33 -10.57 11.36 -6.06
N LYS A 34 -11.83 11.49 -6.48
CA LYS A 34 -12.22 11.68 -7.90
C LYS A 34 -11.64 12.98 -8.48
N LYS A 35 -11.64 14.07 -7.70
CA LYS A 35 -11.03 15.36 -8.10
C LYS A 35 -9.50 15.23 -8.23
N LEU A 36 -8.84 14.55 -7.29
CA LEU A 36 -7.40 14.31 -7.32
C LEU A 36 -7.00 13.43 -8.51
N THR A 37 -7.70 12.33 -8.77
CA THR A 37 -7.42 11.47 -9.93
C THR A 37 -7.56 12.22 -11.25
N SER A 38 -8.60 13.05 -11.39
CA SER A 38 -8.77 13.94 -12.55
C SER A 38 -7.58 14.92 -12.70
N LYS A 39 -7.13 15.51 -11.59
CA LYS A 39 -5.95 16.39 -11.56
C LYS A 39 -4.66 15.67 -11.93
N ILE A 40 -4.44 14.45 -11.41
CA ILE A 40 -3.28 13.62 -11.75
C ILE A 40 -3.24 13.31 -13.23
N ILE A 41 -4.39 12.95 -13.83
CA ILE A 41 -4.48 12.70 -15.27
C ILE A 41 -4.12 13.95 -16.07
N ALA A 42 -4.61 15.13 -15.68
CA ALA A 42 -4.27 16.39 -16.33
C ALA A 42 -2.77 16.71 -16.21
N LEU A 43 -2.18 16.55 -15.01
CA LEU A 43 -0.76 16.75 -14.77
C LEU A 43 0.11 15.81 -15.61
N ARG A 44 -0.25 14.52 -15.67
CA ARG A 44 0.47 13.52 -16.48
C ARG A 44 0.38 13.83 -17.98
N LYS A 45 -0.79 14.29 -18.45
CA LYS A 45 -1.01 14.67 -19.86
C LYS A 45 -0.30 15.97 -20.25
N GLY A 46 -0.17 16.91 -19.33
CA GLY A 46 0.49 18.20 -19.56
C GLY A 46 2.00 18.12 -19.77
N VAL A 47 2.64 17.00 -19.41
CA VAL A 47 4.09 16.82 -19.57
C VAL A 47 4.40 16.09 -20.88
N PRO A 48 5.18 16.71 -21.80
CA PRO A 48 5.62 16.05 -23.02
C PRO A 48 6.39 14.75 -22.74
N LYS A 49 6.19 13.72 -23.58
CA LYS A 49 6.81 12.41 -23.37
C LYS A 49 8.35 12.44 -23.34
N SER A 50 8.97 13.42 -23.99
CA SER A 50 10.43 13.58 -24.08
C SER A 50 11.06 14.20 -22.82
N ASP A 51 10.33 15.05 -22.09
CA ASP A 51 10.89 15.83 -20.99
C ASP A 51 10.96 15.02 -19.68
N LYS A 52 12.05 14.25 -19.55
CA LYS A 52 12.29 13.35 -18.41
C LYS A 52 12.43 14.08 -17.08
N ARG A 53 12.88 15.34 -17.08
CA ARG A 53 13.04 16.14 -15.86
C ARG A 53 11.66 16.53 -15.32
N LYS A 54 10.82 17.13 -16.18
CA LYS A 54 9.44 17.50 -15.79
C LYS A 54 8.60 16.28 -15.40
N LYS A 55 8.81 15.12 -16.05
CA LYS A 55 8.12 13.88 -15.64
C LYS A 55 8.45 13.46 -14.21
N ARG A 56 9.71 13.59 -13.79
CA ARG A 56 10.12 13.26 -12.41
C ARG A 56 9.56 14.25 -11.41
N GLU A 57 9.61 15.54 -11.74
CA GLU A 57 9.03 16.60 -10.92
C GLU A 57 7.52 16.41 -10.73
N VAL A 58 6.79 16.17 -11.82
CA VAL A 58 5.36 15.90 -11.76
C VAL A 58 5.05 14.59 -11.03
N ALA A 59 5.88 13.55 -11.18
CA ALA A 59 5.71 12.32 -10.42
C ALA A 59 5.89 12.54 -8.91
N SER A 60 6.92 13.29 -8.49
CA SER A 60 7.10 13.71 -7.09
C SER A 60 5.90 14.50 -6.60
N ARG A 61 5.45 15.47 -7.40
CA ARG A 61 4.30 16.30 -7.02
C ARG A 61 3.01 15.50 -6.90
N ILE A 62 2.82 14.47 -7.73
CA ILE A 62 1.67 13.55 -7.61
C ILE A 62 1.76 12.77 -6.30
N ALA A 63 2.93 12.24 -5.96
CA ALA A 63 3.14 11.52 -4.71
C ALA A 63 2.84 12.41 -3.48
N ASP A 64 3.32 13.66 -3.48
CA ASP A 64 3.02 14.62 -2.41
C ASP A 64 1.51 14.88 -2.29
N LEU A 65 0.82 15.08 -3.42
CA LEU A 65 -0.62 15.33 -3.43
C LEU A 65 -1.45 14.12 -2.96
N GLU A 66 -1.01 12.90 -3.29
CA GLU A 66 -1.64 11.67 -2.82
C GLU A 66 -1.42 11.46 -1.31
N TYR A 67 -0.21 11.72 -0.82
CA TYR A 67 0.11 11.68 0.60
C TYR A 67 -0.67 12.71 1.41
N ASP A 68 -0.68 13.96 0.98
CA ASP A 68 -1.39 15.05 1.65
C ASP A 68 -2.89 14.78 1.75
N LEU A 69 -3.50 14.23 0.69
CA LEU A 69 -4.93 13.91 0.70
C LEU A 69 -5.24 12.75 1.65
N LYS A 70 -4.43 11.69 1.58
CA LYS A 70 -4.59 10.52 2.47
C LYS A 70 -4.47 10.92 3.94
N LYS A 71 -3.46 11.72 4.27
CA LYS A 71 -3.23 12.24 5.62
C LYS A 71 -4.43 13.04 6.13
N LYS A 72 -4.99 13.92 5.29
CA LYS A 72 -6.21 14.68 5.65
C LYS A 72 -7.41 13.76 5.91
N HIS A 73 -7.64 12.78 5.06
CA HIS A 73 -8.77 11.85 5.22
C HIS A 73 -8.64 11.02 6.50
N GLU A 74 -7.42 10.61 6.84
CA GLU A 74 -7.12 9.92 8.11
C GLU A 74 -7.34 10.82 9.32
N GLU A 75 -6.88 12.08 9.27
CA GLU A 75 -7.10 13.07 10.33
C GLU A 75 -8.60 13.38 10.52
N GLU A 76 -9.37 13.53 9.43
CA GLU A 76 -10.81 13.77 9.49
C GLU A 76 -11.56 12.59 10.13
N ILE A 77 -11.23 11.36 9.72
CA ILE A 77 -11.80 10.15 10.31
C ILE A 77 -11.42 10.06 11.79
N ARG A 78 -10.16 10.35 12.14
CA ARG A 78 -9.69 10.36 13.53
C ARG A 78 -10.47 11.35 14.38
N VAL A 79 -10.62 12.59 13.90
CA VAL A 79 -11.34 13.65 14.60
C VAL A 79 -12.81 13.30 14.78
N LEU A 80 -13.47 12.75 13.75
CA LEU A 80 -14.85 12.30 13.89
C LEU A 80 -14.99 11.12 14.86
N LYS A 81 -14.11 10.12 14.81
CA LYS A 81 -14.12 9.00 15.75
C LYS A 81 -13.86 9.44 17.20
N ALA A 82 -12.92 10.35 17.42
CA ALA A 82 -12.66 10.92 18.74
C ALA A 82 -13.90 11.68 19.26
N LYS A 83 -14.55 12.46 18.39
CA LYS A 83 -15.80 13.17 18.70
C LYS A 83 -16.96 12.20 19.02
N GLU A 84 -17.10 11.11 18.27
CA GLU A 84 -18.10 10.06 18.54
C GLU A 84 -17.84 9.32 19.85
N ALA A 85 -16.57 9.06 20.19
CA ALA A 85 -16.15 8.39 21.42
C ALA A 85 -16.16 9.31 22.66
N GLY A 86 -16.43 10.61 22.50
CA GLY A 86 -16.37 11.60 23.58
C GLY A 86 -14.96 11.87 24.11
N LEU A 87 -13.93 11.53 23.33
CA LEU A 87 -12.53 11.85 23.61
C LEU A 87 -12.18 13.23 23.07
N ASP A 88 -11.15 13.87 23.62
CA ASP A 88 -10.67 15.16 23.13
C ASP A 88 -10.18 15.00 21.67
N PRO A 89 -10.80 15.68 20.69
CA PRO A 89 -10.43 15.58 19.27
C PRO A 89 -9.02 16.11 18.98
N ASN A 90 -8.41 16.83 19.94
CA ASN A 90 -7.07 17.36 19.83
C ASN A 90 -6.04 16.58 20.66
N ALA A 91 -6.45 15.56 21.41
CA ALA A 91 -5.53 14.68 22.10
C ALA A 91 -4.74 13.84 21.06
N PRO A 92 -3.40 13.81 21.14
CA PRO A 92 -2.62 12.89 20.34
C PRO A 92 -2.89 11.47 20.84
N GLU A 93 -3.75 10.72 20.14
CA GLU A 93 -3.75 9.26 20.28
C GLU A 93 -2.41 8.69 19.77
N PRO A 94 -1.96 7.54 20.31
CA PRO A 94 -0.70 6.94 19.91
C PRO A 94 -0.71 6.79 18.40
N GLU A 95 0.30 7.37 17.73
CA GLU A 95 0.57 7.02 16.34
C GLU A 95 0.54 5.50 16.28
N LEU A 96 -0.41 4.94 15.53
CA LEU A 96 -0.31 3.55 15.13
C LEU A 96 1.00 3.50 14.36
N ASP A 97 2.04 3.02 15.02
CA ASP A 97 3.35 2.76 14.44
C ASP A 97 3.08 1.94 13.18
N ASP A 98 3.18 2.58 12.02
CA ASP A 98 3.05 1.97 10.69
C ASP A 98 4.16 0.91 10.45
N GLY A 99 4.90 0.53 11.50
CA GLY A 99 6.07 -0.31 11.49
C GLY A 99 7.25 0.38 10.81
N ILE A 100 7.22 1.70 10.67
CA ILE A 100 8.29 2.52 10.08
C ILE A 100 8.79 3.48 11.17
N SER A 101 9.03 2.94 12.35
CA SER A 101 9.75 3.65 13.40
C SER A 101 11.15 4.02 12.90
N LEU A 102 11.60 5.23 13.25
CA LEU A 102 12.95 5.75 12.92
C LEU A 102 14.05 4.77 13.37
N ASP A 103 13.75 3.99 14.41
CA ASP A 103 14.56 2.90 14.95
C ASP A 103 14.71 1.72 13.97
N ARG A 104 13.62 1.26 13.33
CA ARG A 104 13.67 0.21 12.29
C ARG A 104 14.41 0.67 11.02
N LEU A 105 14.30 1.95 10.67
CA LEU A 105 15.06 2.52 9.56
C LEU A 105 16.56 2.60 9.87
N ASN A 106 16.90 2.85 11.14
CA ASN A 106 18.27 2.82 11.62
C ASN A 106 18.82 1.38 11.74
N GLU A 107 17.99 0.42 12.16
CA GLU A 107 18.32 -1.01 12.19
C GLU A 107 18.66 -1.55 10.78
N LEU A 108 17.86 -1.18 9.77
CA LEU A 108 18.16 -1.45 8.36
C LEU A 108 19.42 -0.74 7.83
N SER A 109 19.84 0.37 8.46
CA SER A 109 21.06 1.08 8.11
C SER A 109 22.30 0.56 8.87
N LEU A 110 22.09 -0.11 10.02
CA LEU A 110 23.15 -0.63 10.89
C LEU A 110 23.44 -2.13 10.62
N GLU A 111 22.50 -2.88 10.05
CA GLU A 111 22.72 -4.28 9.63
C GLU A 111 23.72 -4.44 8.47
N GLU A 112 24.24 -3.36 7.87
CA GLU A 112 25.35 -3.40 6.90
C GLU A 112 26.76 -3.33 7.54
N GLU A 113 26.87 -3.13 8.87
CA GLU A 113 28.15 -3.22 9.60
C GLU A 113 28.02 -3.95 10.94
N GLU A 114 28.05 -5.29 10.94
CA GLU A 114 28.71 -6.02 12.03
C GLU A 114 28.95 -7.49 11.65
N GLN A 115 30.19 -7.81 11.24
CA GLN A 115 30.87 -9.03 11.71
C GLN A 115 32.40 -8.97 11.51
N LYS A 116 33.07 -8.80 12.65
CA LYS A 116 34.41 -9.28 13.06
C LYS A 116 35.67 -8.49 12.67
N LYS A 117 36.13 -7.68 13.64
CA LYS A 117 37.55 -7.62 14.06
C LYS A 117 37.90 -8.94 14.79
N PRO A 118 39.15 -9.45 14.73
CA PRO A 118 40.16 -8.98 15.69
C PRO A 118 41.52 -8.58 15.07
N GLU A 119 42.24 -7.83 15.89
CA GLU A 119 43.59 -7.24 15.83
C GLU A 119 44.69 -8.28 15.49
N GLU A 120 45.94 -8.02 15.06
CA GLU A 120 46.77 -6.83 14.89
C GLU A 120 48.03 -7.21 14.04
N THR A 121 48.79 -6.22 13.57
CA THR A 121 50.21 -6.28 13.11
C THR A 121 50.58 -6.96 11.77
N THR A 122 50.90 -6.17 10.74
CA THR A 122 52.28 -5.73 10.42
C THR A 122 52.28 -4.93 9.12
N ALA A 123 53.03 -3.82 9.12
CA ALA A 123 53.24 -2.99 7.96
C ALA A 123 54.15 -3.69 6.95
N THR A 124 53.74 -3.80 5.68
CA THR A 124 54.66 -3.65 4.54
C THR A 124 53.88 -3.21 3.30
N THR A 125 54.28 -2.03 2.80
CA THR A 125 53.98 -1.49 1.49
C THR A 125 54.35 -2.49 0.40
N GLU A 126 53.44 -2.79 -0.54
CA GLU A 126 53.81 -3.04 -1.94
C GLU A 126 52.60 -2.89 -2.86
N GLN A 127 52.82 -2.10 -3.92
CA GLN A 127 51.84 -1.61 -4.86
C GLN A 127 51.52 -2.68 -5.90
N GLN A 128 50.24 -3.06 -6.03
CA GLN A 128 49.73 -3.68 -7.24
C GLN A 128 48.41 -3.05 -7.67
N PRO A 129 48.20 -2.80 -8.98
CA PRO A 129 47.07 -2.05 -9.47
C PRO A 129 45.80 -2.90 -9.41
N LYS A 130 44.99 -2.72 -8.35
CA LYS A 130 43.64 -3.27 -8.29
C LYS A 130 42.81 -2.65 -9.42
N LYS A 131 42.52 -3.43 -10.47
CA LYS A 131 41.57 -3.05 -11.53
C LYS A 131 40.26 -2.71 -10.83
N LYS A 132 39.87 -1.42 -10.88
CA LYS A 132 38.60 -0.92 -10.34
C LYS A 132 37.48 -1.64 -11.06
N VAL A 133 36.91 -2.67 -10.44
CA VAL A 133 35.69 -3.31 -10.95
C VAL A 133 34.60 -2.25 -10.96
N ASN A 134 33.95 -2.13 -12.11
CA ASN A 134 33.04 -1.03 -12.39
C ASN A 134 31.86 -1.09 -11.42
N LYS A 135 31.69 -0.08 -10.55
CA LYS A 135 30.71 -0.05 -9.44
C LYS A 135 29.26 -0.35 -9.89
N ALA A 136 28.96 -0.13 -11.18
CA ALA A 136 27.69 -0.50 -11.80
C ALA A 136 27.49 -2.02 -11.91
N LYS A 137 28.53 -2.79 -12.24
CA LYS A 137 28.47 -4.25 -12.33
C LYS A 137 28.17 -4.88 -10.97
N LEU A 138 28.80 -4.36 -9.93
CA LEU A 138 28.61 -4.83 -8.55
C LEU A 138 27.18 -4.57 -8.04
N ARG A 139 26.53 -3.48 -8.48
CA ARG A 139 25.11 -3.20 -8.19
C ARG A 139 24.16 -4.13 -8.93
N ILE A 140 24.47 -4.48 -10.18
CA ILE A 140 23.67 -5.41 -10.99
C ILE A 140 23.78 -6.83 -10.40
N GLU A 141 24.98 -7.23 -10.00
CA GLU A 141 25.24 -8.53 -9.38
C GLU A 141 24.52 -8.65 -8.02
N LYS A 142 24.57 -7.62 -7.16
CA LYS A 142 23.82 -7.59 -5.89
C LYS A 142 22.30 -7.74 -6.12
N ARG A 143 21.75 -7.05 -7.13
CA ARG A 143 20.32 -7.14 -7.49
C ARG A 143 19.94 -8.51 -8.04
N ASN A 144 20.80 -9.13 -8.87
CA ASN A 144 20.55 -10.45 -9.41
C ASN A 144 20.61 -11.53 -8.32
N ALA A 145 21.57 -11.44 -7.41
CA ALA A 145 21.68 -12.34 -6.26
C ALA A 145 20.43 -12.27 -5.38
N GLU A 146 19.88 -11.06 -5.14
CA GLU A 146 18.64 -10.89 -4.39
C GLU A 146 17.43 -11.50 -5.13
N MET A 147 17.31 -11.27 -6.44
CA MET A 147 16.26 -11.88 -7.26
C MET A 147 16.34 -13.42 -7.26
N GLU A 148 17.54 -13.99 -7.27
CA GLU A 148 17.75 -15.45 -7.20
C GLU A 148 17.36 -16.01 -5.84
N ARG A 149 17.62 -15.29 -4.74
CA ARG A 149 17.14 -15.69 -3.40
C ARG A 149 15.62 -15.71 -3.32
N ILE A 150 14.98 -14.65 -3.82
CA ILE A 150 13.50 -14.56 -3.88
C ILE A 150 12.94 -15.70 -4.74
N ARG A 151 13.59 -16.01 -5.87
CA ARG A 151 13.16 -17.10 -6.75
C ARG A 151 13.26 -18.46 -6.06
N LEU A 152 14.37 -18.74 -5.39
CA LEU A 152 14.56 -19.99 -4.67
C LEU A 152 13.55 -20.14 -3.53
N GLU A 153 13.26 -19.07 -2.82
CA GLU A 153 12.23 -19.04 -1.78
C GLU A 153 10.83 -19.31 -2.35
N ALA A 154 10.48 -18.66 -3.48
CA ALA A 154 9.22 -18.91 -4.17
C ALA A 154 9.09 -20.35 -4.70
N GLU A 155 10.17 -20.94 -5.21
CA GLU A 155 10.18 -22.35 -5.65
C GLU A 155 9.97 -23.30 -4.47
N LYS A 156 10.56 -23.02 -3.31
CA LYS A 156 10.36 -23.79 -2.08
C LYS A 156 8.94 -23.65 -1.52
N GLU A 157 8.33 -22.48 -1.62
CA GLU A 157 6.93 -22.26 -1.25
C GLU A 157 5.98 -23.00 -2.21
N ALA A 158 6.25 -22.97 -3.51
CA ALA A 158 5.46 -23.69 -4.50
C ALA A 158 5.54 -25.22 -4.33
N GLU A 159 6.71 -25.76 -4.00
CA GLU A 159 6.87 -27.20 -3.72
C GLU A 159 6.15 -27.63 -2.43
N ASN A 160 6.10 -26.75 -1.43
CA ASN A 160 5.37 -27.00 -0.19
C ASN A 160 3.86 -26.77 -0.31
N GLN A 161 3.38 -26.22 -1.42
CA GLN A 161 1.96 -25.98 -1.60
C GLN A 161 1.23 -27.31 -1.88
N PRO A 162 0.30 -27.75 -1.01
CA PRO A 162 -0.41 -29.00 -1.22
C PRO A 162 -1.37 -28.87 -2.41
N ASP A 163 -1.52 -29.97 -3.16
CA ASP A 163 -2.54 -30.06 -4.21
C ASP A 163 -3.94 -30.13 -3.59
N LEU A 164 -4.66 -29.01 -3.69
CA LEU A 164 -6.01 -28.83 -3.17
C LEU A 164 -7.00 -29.85 -3.77
N GLY A 165 -6.86 -30.21 -5.05
CA GLY A 165 -7.77 -31.13 -5.73
C GLY A 165 -7.61 -32.57 -5.24
N VAL A 166 -6.39 -32.98 -4.91
CA VAL A 166 -6.11 -34.28 -4.30
C VAL A 166 -6.71 -34.33 -2.89
N LEU A 167 -6.51 -33.28 -2.10
CA LEU A 167 -7.03 -33.20 -0.73
C LEU A 167 -8.57 -33.25 -0.70
N GLU A 168 -9.22 -32.55 -1.62
CA GLU A 168 -10.68 -32.60 -1.81
C GLU A 168 -11.14 -34.01 -2.18
N THR A 169 -10.49 -34.63 -3.18
CA THR A 169 -10.84 -35.98 -3.63
C THR A 169 -10.71 -37.00 -2.50
N GLU A 170 -9.66 -36.90 -1.68
CA GLU A 170 -9.47 -37.76 -0.51
C GLU A 170 -10.54 -37.54 0.56
N ALA A 171 -10.93 -36.29 0.83
CA ALA A 171 -12.00 -35.97 1.76
C ALA A 171 -13.34 -36.58 1.30
N ILE A 172 -13.66 -36.46 0.01
CA ILE A 172 -14.85 -37.06 -0.58
C ILE A 172 -14.78 -38.59 -0.48
N ARG A 173 -13.63 -39.22 -0.77
CA ARG A 173 -13.47 -40.68 -0.64
C ARG A 173 -13.76 -41.17 0.78
N LYS A 174 -13.24 -40.47 1.80
CA LYS A 174 -13.48 -40.82 3.21
C LYS A 174 -14.97 -40.81 3.57
N LEU A 175 -15.73 -39.87 3.02
CA LEU A 175 -17.18 -39.75 3.25
C LEU A 175 -18.00 -40.81 2.49
N VAL A 176 -17.54 -41.20 1.30
CA VAL A 176 -18.26 -42.05 0.35
C VAL A 176 -18.11 -43.55 0.66
N ILE A 177 -16.99 -43.96 1.26
CA ILE A 177 -16.70 -45.37 1.63
C ILE A 177 -17.78 -45.98 2.56
N PRO A 178 -18.18 -45.32 3.68
CA PRO A 178 -19.22 -45.86 4.56
C PRO A 178 -20.60 -45.98 3.90
N MET A 179 -20.84 -45.22 2.83
CA MET A 179 -22.11 -45.20 2.12
C MET A 179 -22.16 -46.22 0.97
N ASN A 180 -21.11 -47.02 0.78
CA ASN A 180 -20.96 -47.96 -0.35
C ASN A 180 -21.09 -47.29 -1.72
N LEU A 181 -20.74 -46.00 -1.81
CA LEU A 181 -20.77 -45.22 -3.05
C LEU A 181 -19.38 -45.16 -3.69
N ARG A 182 -19.27 -44.68 -4.93
CA ARG A 182 -18.00 -44.53 -5.65
C ARG A 182 -17.97 -43.20 -6.41
N ILE A 183 -16.82 -42.53 -6.39
CA ILE A 183 -16.58 -41.31 -7.17
C ILE A 183 -16.40 -41.68 -8.65
N LYS A 184 -17.17 -41.02 -9.53
CA LYS A 184 -17.03 -41.10 -10.99
C LYS A 184 -16.77 -39.69 -11.52
N GLN A 185 -15.57 -39.44 -12.05
CA GLN A 185 -15.27 -38.18 -12.71
C GLN A 185 -15.97 -38.15 -14.07
N VAL A 186 -16.84 -37.17 -14.28
CA VAL A 186 -17.48 -36.92 -15.57
C VAL A 186 -16.77 -35.72 -16.18
N VAL A 187 -16.06 -35.93 -17.29
CA VAL A 187 -15.50 -34.84 -18.08
C VAL A 187 -16.65 -34.16 -18.80
N ALA A 188 -16.65 -32.83 -18.86
CA ALA A 188 -17.64 -32.10 -19.65
C ALA A 188 -17.50 -32.51 -21.12
N ASP A 189 -18.50 -33.22 -21.65
CA ASP A 189 -18.64 -33.45 -23.09
C ASP A 189 -19.04 -32.10 -23.68
N GLY A 190 -18.10 -31.44 -24.36
CA GLY A 190 -18.23 -30.06 -24.85
C GLY A 190 -19.26 -29.88 -25.98
N HIS A 191 -20.33 -30.69 -25.98
CA HIS A 191 -21.49 -30.56 -26.84
C HIS A 191 -22.54 -29.65 -26.18
N TRP A 192 -22.95 -28.63 -26.91
CA TRP A 192 -23.99 -27.65 -26.58
C TRP A 192 -25.13 -27.79 -27.58
#